data_AF-A0A0B1TCD6-F1
#
_entry.id   AF-A0A0B1TCD6-F1
#
_cell.length_a   1.000
_cell.length_b   1.000
_cell.length_c   1.000
_cell.angle_alpha   90.00
_cell.angle_beta   90.00
_cell.angle_gamma   90.00
#
_symmetry.space_group_name_H-M   'P 1'
#
loop_
_entity.id
_entity.type
_entity.pdbx_description
1 polymer ?
#
loop_
_entity_poly.entity_id
_entity_poly.type
_entity_poly.pdbx_seq_one_letter_code
_entity_poly.pdbx_strand_id
1 'polypeptide(L)'
;LDVLPNDFISVLSVILFAHSHLSVATHLTLNIPFQTITFAVYSYLVVDGILQHYPLCEHEEINIFSLTSRFTFSFLLNIFHLGWLKCSQVILNPFGLDDDDYEANSLVEMYQRNLAAILTRPEDIPPKTYGQHSDLLLPHTVGSALLRPSQTSLTGSMARKEIPASGQEIVRPRRQNPI
;
A
#
# COMPACT_ATOMS: atom_id res chain seq x y z
N LEU A 1 40.93 15.68 23.03
CA LEU A 1 40.47 15.39 21.66
C LEU A 1 40.42 13.88 21.57
N ASP A 2 39.37 13.30 22.15
CA ASP A 2 39.25 11.85 22.28
C ASP A 2 38.96 11.25 20.91
N VAL A 3 39.85 10.35 20.50
CA VAL A 3 39.77 9.60 19.25
C VAL A 3 38.59 8.63 19.40
N LEU A 4 37.51 8.88 18.66
CA LEU A 4 36.39 7.94 18.56
C LEU A 4 36.93 6.56 18.13
N PRO A 5 36.47 5.45 18.76
CA PRO A 5 36.97 4.12 18.45
C PRO A 5 36.76 3.80 16.96
N ASN A 6 37.75 3.16 16.33
CA ASN A 6 37.78 2.89 14.88
C ASN A 6 36.50 2.19 14.35
N ASP A 7 35.86 1.37 15.20
CA ASP A 7 34.61 0.70 14.87
C ASP A 7 33.46 1.70 14.65
N PHE A 8 33.40 2.77 15.45
CA PHE A 8 32.39 3.81 15.34
C PHE A 8 32.55 4.63 14.05
N ILE A 9 33.79 4.89 13.63
CA ILE A 9 34.06 5.56 12.35
C ILE A 9 33.66 4.68 11.18
N SER A 10 33.89 3.36 11.25
CA SER A 10 33.47 2.44 10.19
C SER A 10 31.95 2.38 10.06
N VAL A 11 31.22 2.25 11.18
CA VAL A 11 29.75 2.20 11.19
C VAL A 11 29.16 3.52 10.69
N LEU A 12 29.71 4.65 11.15
CA LEU A 12 29.28 5.97 10.68
C LEU A 12 29.55 6.16 9.18
N SER A 13 30.67 5.66 8.66
CA SER A 13 30.98 5.73 7.23
C SER A 13 30.00 4.91 6.38
N VAL A 14 29.59 3.73 6.86
CA VAL A 14 28.61 2.89 6.16
C VAL A 14 27.22 3.52 6.18
N ILE A 15 26.81 4.13 7.31
CA ILE A 15 25.54 4.84 7.43
C ILE A 15 25.51 6.07 6.52
N LEU A 16 26.57 6.88 6.51
CA LEU A 16 26.68 8.06 5.64
C LEU A 16 26.72 7.67 4.16
N PHE A 17 27.43 6.59 3.82
CA PHE A 17 27.46 6.05 2.46
C PHE A 17 26.08 5.56 2.02
N ALA A 18 25.38 4.79 2.86
CA ALA A 18 24.01 4.33 2.59
C ALA A 18 23.02 5.49 2.45
N HIS A 19 23.12 6.52 3.31
CA HIS A 19 22.30 7.72 3.21
C HIS A 19 22.54 8.49 1.90
N SER A 20 23.81 8.65 1.50
CA SER A 20 24.17 9.33 0.25
C SER A 20 23.66 8.59 -1.00
N HIS A 21 23.82 7.27 -1.04
CA HIS A 21 23.34 6.45 -2.16
C HIS A 21 21.81 6.37 -2.21
N LEU A 22 21.14 6.29 -1.06
CA LEU A 22 19.69 6.28 -0.98
C LEU A 22 19.11 7.64 -1.40
N SER A 23 19.72 8.75 -0.98
CA SER A 23 19.31 10.10 -1.38
C SER A 23 19.50 10.34 -2.88
N VAL A 24 20.63 9.93 -3.46
CA VAL A 24 20.84 10.05 -4.92
C VAL A 24 19.87 9.16 -5.70
N ALA A 25 19.59 7.95 -5.20
CA ALA A 25 18.64 7.04 -5.83
C ALA A 25 17.19 7.57 -5.79
N THR A 26 16.75 8.17 -4.70
CA THR A 26 15.41 8.79 -4.62
C THR A 26 15.31 10.03 -5.51
N HIS A 27 16.34 10.88 -5.52
CA HIS A 27 16.38 12.06 -6.39
C HIS A 27 16.33 11.69 -7.88
N LEU A 28 17.04 10.66 -8.32
CA LEU A 28 17.11 10.30 -9.74
C LEU A 28 15.91 9.44 -10.19
N THR A 29 15.51 8.46 -9.38
CA THR A 29 14.51 7.46 -9.78
C THR A 29 13.08 7.99 -9.66
N LEU A 30 12.86 8.92 -8.74
CA LEU A 30 11.51 9.33 -8.34
C LEU A 30 11.19 10.77 -8.77
N ASN A 31 12.15 11.69 -8.67
CA ASN A 31 11.91 13.11 -8.96
C ASN A 31 11.77 13.42 -10.46
N ILE A 32 12.61 12.82 -11.32
CA ILE A 32 12.58 13.05 -12.78
C ILE A 32 11.26 12.60 -13.44
N PRO A 33 10.78 11.35 -13.24
CA PRO A 33 9.50 10.94 -13.82
C PRO A 33 8.33 11.72 -13.23
N PHE A 34 8.37 12.05 -11.93
CA PHE A 34 7.31 12.82 -11.28
C PHE A 34 7.20 14.24 -11.83
N GLN A 35 8.32 14.92 -12.11
CA GLN A 35 8.34 16.22 -12.78
C GLN A 35 7.70 16.16 -14.18
N THR A 36 7.98 15.09 -14.92
CA THR A 36 7.41 14.88 -16.26
C THR A 36 5.90 14.66 -16.20
N ILE A 37 5.42 13.85 -15.25
CA ILE A 37 3.99 13.60 -15.03
C ILE A 37 3.27 14.88 -14.60
N THR A 38 3.86 15.64 -13.68
CA THR A 38 3.32 16.92 -13.21
C THR A 38 3.20 17.92 -14.37
N PHE A 39 4.22 18.01 -15.21
CA PHE A 39 4.19 18.85 -16.41
C PHE A 39 3.08 18.41 -17.38
N ALA A 40 2.95 17.10 -17.64
CA ALA A 40 1.92 16.57 -18.53
C ALA A 40 0.51 16.91 -18.03
N VAL A 41 0.22 16.68 -16.74
CA VAL A 41 -1.09 16.98 -16.15
C VAL A 41 -1.38 18.48 -16.21
N TYR A 42 -0.42 19.35 -15.86
CA TYR A 42 -0.65 20.80 -15.95
C TYR A 42 -0.84 21.28 -17.39
N SER A 43 -0.10 20.75 -18.35
CA SER A 43 -0.30 21.10 -19.77
C SER A 43 -1.69 20.72 -20.27
N TYR A 44 -2.21 19.56 -19.84
CA TYR A 44 -3.58 19.13 -20.14
C TYR A 44 -4.62 20.09 -19.58
N LEU A 45 -4.49 20.51 -18.32
CA LEU A 45 -5.42 21.45 -17.68
C LEU A 45 -5.44 22.82 -18.38
N VAL A 46 -4.28 23.31 -18.81
CA VAL A 46 -4.19 24.60 -19.54
C VAL A 46 -4.88 24.50 -20.90
N VAL A 47 -4.62 23.42 -21.65
CA VAL A 47 -5.25 23.21 -22.97
C VAL A 47 -6.76 23.05 -22.84
N ASP A 48 -7.22 22.24 -21.89
CA ASP A 48 -8.65 22.07 -21.63
C ASP A 48 -9.31 23.40 -21.18
N GLY A 49 -8.63 24.18 -20.33
CA GLY A 49 -9.07 25.51 -19.94
C GLY A 49 -9.29 26.43 -21.14
N ILE A 50 -8.35 26.48 -22.09
CA ILE A 50 -8.49 27.29 -23.32
C ILE A 50 -9.63 26.75 -24.21
N LEU A 51 -9.75 25.43 -24.34
CA LEU A 51 -10.79 24.78 -25.16
C LEU A 51 -12.21 25.05 -24.64
N GLN A 52 -12.35 25.25 -23.32
CA GLN A 52 -13.61 25.66 -22.73
C GLN A 52 -14.02 27.09 -23.13
N HIS A 53 -13.05 28.00 -23.37
CA HIS A 53 -13.31 29.39 -23.78
C HIS A 53 -13.60 29.54 -25.28
N TYR A 54 -13.19 28.58 -26.12
CA TYR A 54 -13.33 28.66 -27.58
C TYR A 54 -14.76 28.96 -28.09
N PRO A 55 -15.83 28.26 -27.67
CA PRO A 55 -17.18 28.51 -28.20
C PRO A 55 -17.85 29.79 -27.68
N LEU A 56 -17.29 30.46 -26.66
CA LEU A 56 -17.72 31.80 -26.25
C LEU A 56 -17.32 32.87 -27.28
N CYS A 57 -16.32 32.59 -28.12
CA CYS A 57 -15.80 33.53 -29.11
C CYS A 57 -16.46 33.41 -30.49
N GLU A 58 -17.14 32.30 -30.79
CA GLU A 58 -17.56 31.96 -32.16
C GLU A 58 -19.09 32.05 -32.39
N HIS A 59 -19.93 31.91 -31.36
CA HIS A 59 -21.40 31.90 -31.51
C HIS A 59 -22.11 33.02 -30.73
N GLU A 60 -23.01 33.76 -31.38
CA GLU A 60 -23.88 34.78 -30.75
C GLU A 60 -25.07 34.18 -29.98
N GLU A 61 -25.59 33.02 -30.40
CA GLU A 61 -26.69 32.32 -29.73
C GLU A 61 -26.18 31.15 -28.88
N ILE A 62 -25.63 31.47 -27.71
CA ILE A 62 -25.09 30.46 -26.80
C ILE A 62 -26.20 29.94 -25.88
N ASN A 63 -26.53 28.66 -26.00
CA ASN A 63 -27.33 27.96 -24.99
C ASN A 63 -26.55 27.86 -23.68
N ILE A 64 -26.82 28.77 -22.74
CA ILE A 64 -26.18 28.87 -21.43
C ILE A 64 -26.18 27.51 -20.70
N PHE A 65 -27.29 26.76 -20.78
CA PHE A 65 -27.39 25.43 -20.16
C PHE A 65 -26.37 24.42 -20.72
N SER A 66 -26.13 24.43 -22.03
CA SER A 66 -25.15 23.56 -22.69
C SER A 66 -23.71 23.96 -22.36
N LEU A 67 -23.44 25.27 -22.29
CA LEU A 67 -22.13 25.77 -21.91
C LEU A 67 -21.81 25.43 -20.45
N THR A 68 -22.75 25.68 -19.53
CA THR A 68 -22.59 25.40 -18.10
C THR A 68 -22.43 23.91 -17.84
N SER A 69 -23.17 23.03 -18.52
CA SER A 69 -23.03 21.58 -18.36
C SER A 69 -21.67 21.09 -18.86
N ARG A 70 -21.20 21.58 -20.00
CA ARG A 70 -19.86 21.27 -20.55
C ARG A 70 -18.73 21.76 -19.64
N PHE A 71 -18.83 23.00 -19.15
CA PHE A 71 -17.87 23.58 -18.20
C PHE A 71 -17.83 22.77 -16.90
N THR A 72 -18.99 22.46 -16.34
CA THR A 72 -19.10 21.68 -15.09
C THR A 72 -18.50 20.29 -15.26
N PHE A 73 -18.81 19.60 -16.36
CA PHE A 73 -18.27 18.27 -16.63
C PHE A 73 -16.75 18.29 -16.77
N SER A 74 -16.21 19.23 -17.55
CA SER A 74 -14.76 19.31 -17.71
C SER A 74 -14.04 19.78 -16.43
N PHE A 75 -14.65 20.69 -15.67
CA PHE A 75 -14.15 21.07 -14.33
C PHE A 75 -14.09 19.87 -13.37
N LEU A 76 -15.11 19.02 -13.35
CA LEU A 76 -15.10 17.79 -12.53
C LEU A 76 -14.01 16.82 -12.99
N LEU A 77 -13.80 16.66 -14.30
CA LEU A 77 -12.70 15.86 -14.82
C LEU A 77 -11.34 16.44 -14.44
N ASN A 78 -11.17 17.75 -14.50
CA ASN A 78 -9.92 18.42 -14.11
C ASN A 78 -9.62 18.24 -12.61
N ILE A 79 -10.65 18.31 -11.75
CA ILE A 79 -10.51 17.99 -10.32
C ILE A 79 -10.04 16.54 -10.14
N PHE A 80 -10.56 15.60 -10.93
CA PHE A 80 -10.15 14.21 -10.84
C PHE A 80 -8.68 14.00 -11.24
N HIS A 81 -8.24 14.60 -12.35
CA HIS A 81 -6.84 14.54 -12.78
C HIS A 81 -5.88 15.21 -11.78
N LEU A 82 -6.26 16.36 -11.22
CA LEU A 82 -5.50 17.02 -10.15
C LEU A 82 -5.50 16.21 -8.86
N GLY A 83 -6.64 15.60 -8.50
CA GLY A 83 -6.78 14.75 -7.33
C GLY A 83 -5.86 13.54 -7.40
N TRP A 84 -5.81 12.86 -8.54
CA TRP A 84 -4.88 11.76 -8.77
C TRP A 84 -3.42 12.19 -8.67
N LEU A 85 -3.06 13.33 -9.25
CA LEU A 85 -1.71 13.89 -9.12
C LEU A 85 -1.36 14.19 -7.66
N LYS A 86 -2.32 14.72 -6.88
CA LYS A 86 -2.13 15.03 -5.46
C LYS A 86 -2.03 13.80 -4.58
N CYS A 87 -2.86 12.77 -4.79
CA CYS A 87 -2.72 11.49 -4.08
C CYS A 87 -1.34 10.87 -4.36
N SER A 88 -0.88 10.92 -5.61
CA SER A 88 0.47 10.45 -5.97
C SER A 88 1.57 11.28 -5.30
N GLN A 89 1.37 12.58 -5.10
CA GLN A 89 2.35 13.45 -4.46
C GLN A 89 2.54 13.11 -2.99
N VAL A 90 1.45 12.83 -2.26
CA VAL A 90 1.50 12.44 -0.84
C VAL A 90 2.20 11.10 -0.67
N ILE A 91 1.91 10.13 -1.54
CA ILE A 91 2.53 8.79 -1.47
C ILE A 91 4.01 8.81 -1.89
N LEU A 92 4.44 9.84 -2.62
CA LEU A 92 5.78 9.95 -3.21
C LEU A 92 6.90 9.90 -2.15
N ASN A 93 6.68 10.55 -1.01
CA ASN A 93 7.62 10.60 0.10
C ASN A 93 6.88 10.47 1.43
N PRO A 94 6.62 9.23 1.91
CA PRO A 94 5.82 8.99 3.11
C PRO A 94 6.59 9.17 4.43
N PHE A 95 7.79 9.74 4.38
CA PHE A 95 8.69 9.94 5.53
C PHE A 95 8.90 11.44 5.83
N GLY A 96 8.00 12.30 5.36
CA GLY A 96 8.04 13.73 5.63
C GLY A 96 7.50 14.09 7.02
N LEU A 97 6.89 15.28 7.10
CA LEU A 97 6.25 15.82 8.29
C LEU A 97 4.76 16.12 8.03
N ASP A 98 4.21 15.61 6.93
CA ASP A 98 2.80 15.81 6.60
C ASP A 98 1.92 14.91 7.48
N ASP A 99 0.66 15.29 7.70
CA ASP A 99 -0.24 14.59 8.63
C ASP A 99 -0.52 13.12 8.22
N ASP A 100 -0.40 12.80 6.93
CA ASP A 100 -0.63 11.47 6.35
C ASP A 100 0.66 10.61 6.25
N ASP A 101 1.82 11.14 6.68
CA ASP A 101 3.10 10.44 6.64
C ASP A 101 3.23 9.40 7.76
N TYR A 102 4.20 8.48 7.60
CA TYR A 102 4.53 7.53 8.66
C TYR A 102 5.12 8.24 9.88
N GLU A 103 4.60 7.94 11.06
CA GLU A 103 5.17 8.37 12.35
C GLU A 103 6.43 7.55 12.69
N ALA A 104 7.47 7.66 11.86
CA ALA A 104 8.67 6.84 11.94
C ALA A 104 9.40 6.96 13.29
N ASN A 105 9.38 8.15 13.90
CA ASN A 105 9.97 8.39 15.22
C ASN A 105 9.28 7.54 16.30
N SER A 106 7.94 7.54 16.31
CA SER A 106 7.13 6.73 17.24
C SER A 106 7.40 5.23 17.04
N LEU A 107 7.54 4.79 15.78
CA LEU A 107 7.88 3.41 15.46
C LEU A 107 9.27 3.01 16.00
N VAL A 108 10.28 3.88 15.82
CA VAL A 108 11.64 3.63 16.32
C VAL A 108 11.66 3.57 17.84
N GLU A 109 10.99 4.50 18.52
CA GLU A 109 10.88 4.48 19.98
C GLU A 109 10.18 3.22 20.49
N MET A 110 9.08 2.81 19.85
CA MET A 110 8.38 1.57 20.18
C MET A 110 9.29 0.36 20.01
N TYR A 111 10.06 0.31 18.91
CA TYR A 111 11.00 -0.78 18.66
C TYR A 111 12.09 -0.85 19.73
N GLN A 112 12.71 0.28 20.08
CA GLN A 112 13.73 0.35 21.13
C GLN A 112 13.18 -0.08 22.48
N ARG A 113 11.97 0.40 22.85
CA ARG A 113 11.30 0.03 24.09
C ARG A 113 10.99 -1.47 24.15
N ASN A 114 10.46 -2.05 23.07
CA ASN A 114 10.15 -3.47 23.00
C ASN A 114 11.41 -4.33 23.04
N LEU A 115 12.46 -3.94 22.31
CA LEU A 115 13.73 -4.66 22.34
C LEU A 115 14.36 -4.65 23.74
N ALA A 116 14.35 -3.49 24.40
CA ALA A 116 14.79 -3.39 25.79
C ALA A 116 13.97 -4.31 26.70
N ALA A 117 12.64 -4.28 26.60
CA ALA A 117 11.76 -5.12 27.40
C ALA A 117 11.99 -6.63 27.20
N ILE A 118 12.30 -7.06 25.98
CA ILE A 118 12.64 -8.46 25.67
C ILE A 118 14.00 -8.84 26.29
N LEU A 119 15.01 -7.98 26.15
CA LEU A 119 16.36 -8.23 26.66
C LEU A 119 16.44 -8.17 28.20
N THR A 120 15.63 -7.33 28.84
CA THR A 120 15.57 -7.20 30.30
C THR A 120 14.55 -8.13 30.94
N ARG A 121 13.90 -9.01 30.16
CA ARG A 121 12.90 -9.94 30.69
C ARG A 121 13.58 -10.92 31.66
N PRO A 122 13.17 -10.96 32.95
CA PRO A 122 13.71 -11.94 33.87
C PRO A 122 13.37 -13.36 33.41
N GLU A 123 14.31 -14.30 33.56
CA GLU A 123 14.15 -15.71 33.19
C GLU A 123 13.14 -16.46 34.06
N ASP A 124 12.65 -15.84 35.13
CA ASP A 124 11.56 -16.35 35.97
C ASP A 124 10.23 -16.30 35.21
N ILE A 125 10.09 -17.19 34.23
CA ILE A 125 8.85 -17.45 33.52
C ILE A 125 7.84 -17.90 34.58
N PRO A 126 6.65 -17.25 34.68
CA PRO A 126 5.63 -17.70 35.61
C PRO A 126 5.38 -19.19 35.39
N PRO A 127 5.26 -20.01 36.45
CA PRO A 127 5.13 -21.45 36.31
C PRO A 127 4.04 -21.74 35.28
N LYS A 128 4.37 -22.58 34.29
CA LYS A 128 3.43 -22.98 33.23
C LYS A 128 2.22 -23.60 33.90
N THR A 129 1.21 -22.77 34.14
CA THR A 129 -0.07 -23.22 34.64
C THR A 129 -0.75 -23.80 33.43
N TYR A 130 -0.67 -25.13 33.29
CA TYR A 130 -1.43 -25.83 32.26
C TYR A 130 -2.90 -25.49 32.54
N GLY A 131 -3.51 -24.71 31.65
CA GLY A 131 -4.88 -24.24 31.85
C GLY A 131 -5.77 -25.45 32.13
N GLN A 132 -6.55 -25.40 33.22
CA GLN A 132 -7.56 -26.41 33.56
C GLN A 132 -8.77 -26.35 32.62
N HIS A 133 -8.55 -26.07 31.33
CA HIS A 133 -9.59 -26.08 30.31
C HIS A 133 -9.48 -27.41 29.57
N SER A 134 -10.35 -28.35 29.93
CA SER A 134 -10.59 -29.62 29.21
C SER A 134 -11.07 -29.38 27.77
N ASP A 135 -11.60 -28.18 27.52
CA ASP A 135 -12.20 -27.80 26.26
C ASP A 135 -11.15 -27.03 25.46
N LEU A 136 -10.63 -27.64 24.39
CA LEU A 136 -9.69 -27.01 23.46
C LEU A 136 -10.30 -25.82 22.68
N LEU A 137 -11.55 -25.45 22.94
CA LEU A 137 -12.25 -24.38 22.27
C LEU A 137 -12.21 -23.11 23.11
N LEU A 138 -11.57 -22.07 22.59
CA LEU A 138 -11.58 -20.74 23.20
C LEU A 138 -13.03 -20.21 23.25
N PRO A 139 -13.48 -19.68 24.40
CA PRO A 139 -14.83 -19.15 24.52
C PRO A 139 -15.00 -17.90 23.65
N HIS A 140 -16.22 -17.70 23.18
CA HIS A 140 -16.61 -16.54 22.37
C HIS A 140 -17.55 -15.62 23.14
N THR A 141 -17.48 -14.31 22.88
CA THR A 141 -18.51 -13.36 23.32
C THR A 141 -19.79 -13.58 22.51
N VAL A 142 -20.96 -13.21 23.05
CA VAL A 142 -22.27 -13.39 22.40
C VAL A 142 -22.31 -12.81 20.98
N GLY A 143 -21.73 -11.62 20.76
CA GLY A 143 -21.67 -10.99 19.43
C GLY A 143 -20.76 -11.74 18.45
N SER A 144 -19.60 -12.22 18.90
CA SER A 144 -18.69 -13.00 18.06
C SER A 144 -19.20 -14.42 17.77
N ALA A 145 -20.03 -14.98 18.67
CA ALA A 145 -20.61 -16.31 18.51
C ALA A 145 -21.59 -16.38 17.32
N LEU A 146 -22.30 -15.27 17.02
CA LEU A 146 -23.19 -15.17 15.87
C LEU A 146 -22.43 -15.06 14.54
N LEU A 147 -21.23 -14.46 14.58
CA LEU A 147 -20.33 -14.36 13.42
C LEU A 147 -19.53 -15.63 13.19
N ARG A 148 -19.69 -16.66 14.03
CA ARG A 148 -19.07 -17.96 13.82
C ARG A 148 -19.64 -18.51 12.50
N PRO A 149 -18.85 -18.55 11.41
CA PRO A 149 -19.23 -19.39 10.28
C PRO A 149 -19.37 -20.79 10.88
N SER A 150 -20.38 -21.57 10.52
CA SER A 150 -20.44 -22.98 10.93
C SER A 150 -19.07 -23.58 10.62
N GLN A 151 -18.25 -23.79 11.65
CA GLN A 151 -16.86 -24.21 11.50
C GLN A 151 -16.88 -25.68 11.10
N THR A 152 -17.23 -25.95 9.85
CA THR A 152 -16.35 -26.82 9.11
C THR A 152 -15.09 -25.98 8.92
N SER A 153 -13.99 -26.37 9.58
CA SER A 153 -12.64 -25.99 9.16
C SER A 153 -12.64 -25.81 7.65
N LEU A 154 -12.03 -24.75 7.10
CA LEU A 154 -11.98 -24.50 5.65
C LEU A 154 -11.31 -25.70 4.96
N THR A 155 -12.07 -26.77 4.77
CA THR A 155 -11.69 -27.98 4.10
C THR A 155 -11.78 -27.61 2.64
N GLY A 156 -10.72 -27.93 1.88
CA GLY A 156 -10.64 -27.50 0.49
C GLY A 156 -11.90 -27.87 -0.29
N SER A 157 -12.23 -27.16 -1.37
CA SER A 157 -13.49 -27.35 -2.10
C SER A 157 -13.74 -28.78 -2.64
N MET A 158 -12.72 -29.64 -2.59
CA MET A 158 -12.76 -31.06 -2.95
C MET A 158 -12.80 -32.01 -1.74
N ALA A 159 -12.67 -31.51 -0.52
CA ALA A 159 -12.72 -32.30 0.68
C ALA A 159 -14.12 -32.91 0.83
N ARG A 160 -14.17 -34.22 1.07
CA ARG A 160 -15.41 -35.02 1.19
C ARG A 160 -16.23 -35.14 -0.10
N LYS A 161 -15.71 -34.72 -1.25
CA LYS A 161 -16.34 -35.00 -2.55
C LYS A 161 -15.88 -36.35 -3.06
N GLU A 162 -16.73 -37.37 -2.95
CA GLU A 162 -16.49 -38.68 -3.53
C GLU A 162 -16.63 -38.57 -5.06
N ILE A 163 -15.54 -38.81 -5.79
CA ILE A 163 -15.56 -38.82 -7.26
C ILE A 163 -16.06 -40.20 -7.70
N PRO A 164 -17.19 -40.32 -8.44
CA PRO A 164 -17.68 -41.62 -8.91
C PRO A 164 -16.64 -42.30 -9.81
N ALA A 165 -16.57 -43.64 -9.78
CA ALA A 165 -15.54 -44.42 -10.48
C ALA A 165 -15.45 -44.11 -11.99
N SER A 166 -16.55 -43.69 -12.62
CA SER A 166 -16.59 -43.25 -14.03
C SER A 166 -15.79 -41.97 -14.32
N GLY A 167 -15.57 -41.12 -13.32
CA GLY A 167 -14.82 -39.86 -13.42
C GLY A 167 -13.40 -39.92 -12.86
N GLN A 168 -12.96 -41.09 -12.40
CA GLN A 168 -11.59 -41.31 -11.90
C GLN A 168 -10.62 -41.75 -13.00
N GLU A 169 -11.05 -41.71 -14.26
CA GLU A 169 -10.23 -42.11 -15.40
C GLU A 169 -9.05 -41.14 -15.60
N ILE A 170 -7.84 -41.70 -15.72
CA ILE A 170 -6.63 -40.96 -16.03
C ILE A 170 -6.58 -40.73 -17.53
N VAL A 171 -6.97 -39.53 -17.97
CA VAL A 171 -6.75 -39.10 -19.36
C VAL A 171 -5.27 -38.86 -19.58
N ARG A 172 -4.59 -39.80 -20.25
CA ARG A 172 -3.19 -39.62 -20.64
C ARG A 172 -3.10 -38.56 -21.74
N PRO A 173 -2.17 -37.59 -21.65
CA PRO A 173 -2.00 -36.60 -22.72
C PRO A 173 -1.64 -37.33 -24.02
N ARG A 174 -2.36 -37.01 -25.11
CA ARG A 174 -2.03 -37.50 -26.45
C ARG A 174 -0.61 -37.03 -26.77
N ARG A 175 0.33 -37.98 -26.92
CA ARG A 175 1.59 -37.69 -27.60
C ARG A 175 1.23 -37.25 -29.02
N GLN A 176 1.47 -35.99 -29.33
CA GLN A 176 1.53 -35.56 -30.72
C GLN A 176 2.74 -36.29 -31.32
N ASN A 177 2.50 -37.17 -32.28
CA ASN A 177 3.58 -37.82 -32.99
C ASN A 177 4.35 -36.72 -33.75
N PRO A 178 5.68 -36.64 -33.61
CA PRO A 178 6.47 -35.75 -34.45
C PRO A 178 6.30 -36.19 -35.91
N ILE A 179 6.18 -35.18 -36.78
CA ILE A 179 6.04 -35.29 -38.24
C ILE A 179 7.25 -36.01 -38.84
#